data_AF-A0A353D6N2-F1
#
_entry.id   AF-A0A353D6N2-F1
#
_cell.length_a   1.000
_cell.length_b   1.000
_cell.length_c   1.000
_cell.angle_alpha   90.00
_cell.angle_beta   90.00
_cell.angle_gamma   90.00
#
_symmetry.space_group_name_H-M   'P 1'
#
loop_
_entity.id
_entity.type
_entity.pdbx_description
1 polymer ?
#
loop_
_entity_poly.entity_id
_entity_poly.type
_entity_poly.pdbx_seq_one_letter_code
_entity_poly.pdbx_strand_id
1 'polypeptide(L)'
;MSVLVGFIALLMLKFSVNYLHREAGFQRLFMILLIFTSAMQLIVLSGSSVLAFFGWELAGLSSYLLIAYAWDRPVATVNATAAFITNRIGDAGFIAGITLSVVWLGGTEWTLLG
;
A
#
# COMPACT_ATOMS: atom_id res chain seq x y z
N MET A 1 -11.04 -8.89 -9.09
CA MET A 1 -9.70 -8.37 -8.72
C MET A 1 -9.18 -8.95 -7.41
N SER A 2 -10.01 -9.11 -6.36
CA SER A 2 -9.57 -9.60 -5.05
C SER A 2 -8.91 -10.99 -5.08
N VAL A 3 -9.44 -11.92 -5.88
CA VAL A 3 -8.88 -13.27 -6.06
C VAL A 3 -7.47 -13.23 -6.63
N LEU A 4 -7.23 -12.37 -7.63
CA LEU A 4 -5.91 -12.20 -8.25
C LEU A 4 -4.91 -11.66 -7.22
N VAL A 5 -5.29 -10.62 -6.49
CA VAL A 5 -4.44 -10.01 -5.46
C VAL A 5 -4.15 -11.01 -4.33
N GLY A 6 -5.15 -11.80 -3.92
CA GLY A 6 -4.98 -12.84 -2.90
C GLY A 6 -4.07 -13.97 -3.36
N PHE A 7 -4.16 -14.37 -4.63
CA PHE A 7 -3.30 -15.39 -5.21
C PHE A 7 -1.84 -14.92 -5.29
N ILE A 8 -1.59 -13.70 -5.78
CA ILE A 8 -0.24 -13.11 -5.83
C ILE A 8 0.33 -12.94 -4.41
N ALA A 9 -0.48 -12.46 -3.47
CA ALA A 9 -0.10 -12.33 -2.05
C ALA A 9 0.32 -13.69 -1.46
N LEU A 10 -0.43 -14.76 -1.75
CA LEU A 10 -0.11 -16.11 -1.29
C LEU A 10 1.24 -16.60 -1.84
N LEU A 11 1.48 -16.41 -3.13
CA LEU A 11 2.76 -16.77 -3.76
C LEU A 11 3.92 -15.98 -3.16
N MET A 12 3.74 -14.66 -2.99
CA MET A 12 4.74 -13.77 -2.40
C MET A 12 5.08 -14.17 -0.95
N LEU A 13 4.07 -14.46 -0.13
CA LEU A 13 4.29 -14.89 1.27
C LEU A 13 4.98 -16.26 1.33
N LYS A 14 4.58 -17.22 0.49
CA LYS A 14 5.27 -18.53 0.39
C LYS A 14 6.73 -18.36 -0.03
N PHE A 15 6.99 -17.53 -1.03
CA PHE A 15 8.34 -17.24 -1.50
C PHE A 15 9.19 -16.58 -0.39
N SER A 16 8.63 -15.59 0.31
CA SER A 16 9.30 -14.91 1.41
C SER A 16 9.69 -15.87 2.54
N VAL A 17 8.80 -16.77 2.96
CA VAL A 17 9.11 -17.81 3.96
C VAL A 17 10.25 -18.70 3.46
N ASN A 18 10.14 -19.23 2.23
CA ASN A 18 11.14 -20.15 1.71
C ASN A 18 12.53 -19.51 1.57
N TYR A 19 12.61 -18.24 1.15
CA TYR A 19 13.88 -17.57 0.87
C TYR A 19 14.48 -16.87 2.09
N LEU A 20 13.68 -16.18 2.92
CA LEU A 20 14.19 -15.36 4.02
C LEU A 20 14.07 -16.00 5.42
N HIS A 21 13.56 -17.22 5.59
CA HIS A 21 13.41 -17.85 6.91
C HIS A 21 14.69 -17.92 7.77
N ARG A 22 15.88 -17.80 7.15
CA ARG A 22 17.18 -17.87 7.84
C ARG A 22 17.75 -16.50 8.23
N GLU A 23 17.13 -15.40 7.83
CA GLU A 23 17.60 -14.06 8.18
C GLU A 23 17.04 -13.59 9.53
N ALA A 24 17.88 -12.95 10.34
CA ALA A 24 17.49 -12.44 11.67
C ALA A 24 16.36 -11.38 11.61
N GLY A 25 16.16 -10.71 10.46
CA GLY A 25 15.12 -9.71 10.25
C GLY A 25 13.80 -10.25 9.67
N PHE A 26 13.68 -11.57 9.43
CA PHE A 26 12.56 -12.18 8.71
C PHE A 26 11.18 -11.80 9.27
N GLN A 27 11.00 -11.85 10.59
CA GLN A 27 9.71 -11.54 11.22
C GLN A 27 9.24 -10.11 10.92
N ARG A 28 10.16 -9.14 10.90
CA ARG A 28 9.84 -7.74 10.58
C ARG A 28 9.40 -7.61 9.13
N LEU A 29 10.15 -8.18 8.20
CA LEU A 29 9.81 -8.18 6.78
C LEU A 29 8.45 -8.85 6.54
N PHE A 30 8.22 -10.01 7.15
CA PHE A 30 6.98 -10.76 7.00
C PHE A 30 5.76 -9.98 7.52
N MET A 31 5.88 -9.31 8.66
CA MET A 31 4.82 -8.42 9.17
C MET A 31 4.53 -7.26 8.21
N ILE A 32 5.56 -6.64 7.63
CA ILE A 32 5.37 -5.54 6.66
C ILE A 32 4.70 -6.06 5.38
N LEU A 33 5.06 -7.25 4.90
CA LEU A 33 4.43 -7.90 3.75
C LEU A 33 2.95 -8.24 4.01
N LEU A 34 2.60 -8.65 5.23
CA LEU A 34 1.20 -8.86 5.63
C LEU A 34 0.41 -7.55 5.65
N ILE A 35 1.00 -6.46 6.12
CA ILE A 35 0.37 -5.12 6.09
C ILE A 35 0.16 -4.69 4.64
N PHE A 36 1.17 -4.85 3.77
CA PHE A 36 1.08 -4.50 2.35
C PHE A 36 -0.03 -5.28 1.63
N THR A 37 -0.09 -6.59 1.84
CA THR A 37 -1.12 -7.45 1.22
C THR A 37 -2.52 -7.15 1.77
N SER A 38 -2.65 -6.84 3.06
CA SER A 38 -3.92 -6.40 3.65
C SER A 38 -4.37 -5.03 3.11
N ALA A 39 -3.44 -4.08 2.95
CA ALA A 39 -3.72 -2.77 2.36
C ALA A 39 -4.22 -2.90 0.91
N MET A 40 -3.57 -3.75 0.10
CA MET A 40 -4.01 -4.02 -1.26
C MET A 40 -5.41 -4.66 -1.32
N GLN A 41 -5.73 -5.58 -0.40
CA GLN A 41 -7.09 -6.11 -0.31
C GLN A 41 -8.11 -5.04 0.08
N LEU A 42 -7.75 -4.14 1.01
CA LEU A 42 -8.63 -3.05 1.44
C LEU A 42 -8.96 -2.09 0.29
N ILE A 43 -7.98 -1.76 -0.58
CA ILE A 43 -8.21 -0.94 -1.77
C ILE A 43 -9.20 -1.61 -2.72
N VAL A 44 -9.03 -2.91 -2.98
CA VAL A 44 -9.83 -3.64 -3.97
C VAL A 44 -11.27 -3.89 -3.48
N LEU A 45 -11.45 -4.01 -2.17
CA LEU A 45 -12.76 -4.19 -1.54
C LEU A 45 -13.42 -2.87 -1.15
N SER A 46 -12.75 -1.73 -1.38
CA SER A 46 -13.29 -0.44 -0.96
C SER A 46 -14.57 -0.12 -1.76
N GLY A 47 -15.65 0.19 -1.03
CA GLY A 47 -16.91 0.68 -1.60
C GLY A 47 -16.97 2.21 -1.76
N SER A 48 -15.98 2.91 -1.20
CA SER A 48 -15.90 4.36 -1.24
C SER A 48 -14.48 4.85 -1.53
N SER A 49 -14.40 6.04 -2.10
CA SER A 49 -13.15 6.74 -2.42
C SER A 49 -12.33 7.00 -1.16
N VAL A 50 -12.99 7.28 -0.04
CA VAL A 50 -12.35 7.48 1.27
C VAL A 50 -11.73 6.18 1.78
N LEU A 51 -12.45 5.07 1.70
CA LEU A 51 -11.92 3.77 2.15
C LEU A 51 -10.76 3.29 1.25
N ALA A 52 -10.81 3.59 -0.06
CA ALA A 52 -9.68 3.35 -0.95
C ALA A 52 -8.47 4.21 -0.57
N PHE A 53 -8.68 5.47 -0.20
CA PHE A 53 -7.60 6.35 0.24
C PHE A 53 -6.91 5.83 1.51
N PHE A 54 -7.68 5.29 2.47
CA PHE A 54 -7.09 4.63 3.63
C PHE A 54 -6.22 3.42 3.23
N GLY A 55 -6.69 2.58 2.31
CA GLY A 55 -5.89 1.48 1.77
C GLY A 55 -4.65 1.95 1.03
N TRP A 56 -4.76 3.06 0.29
CA TRP A 56 -3.67 3.69 -0.45
C TRP A 56 -2.55 4.20 0.48
N GLU A 57 -2.91 4.92 1.54
CA GLU A 57 -1.96 5.38 2.57
C GLU A 57 -1.22 4.21 3.23
N LEU A 58 -1.95 3.13 3.59
CA LEU A 58 -1.36 1.93 4.17
C LEU A 58 -0.42 1.21 3.20
N ALA A 59 -0.76 1.19 1.90
CA ALA A 59 0.10 0.63 0.86
C ALA A 59 1.38 1.47 0.68
N GLY A 60 1.26 2.80 0.72
CA GLY A 60 2.41 3.72 0.67
C GLY A 60 3.35 3.56 1.87
N LEU A 61 2.80 3.50 3.09
CA LEU A 61 3.58 3.30 4.31
C LEU A 61 4.28 1.94 4.34
N SER A 62 3.59 0.87 3.98
CA SER A 62 4.18 -0.48 3.95
C SER A 62 5.25 -0.61 2.86
N SER A 63 5.05 0.00 1.69
CA SER A 63 6.08 0.07 0.63
C SER A 63 7.34 0.81 1.11
N TYR A 64 7.18 1.95 1.80
CA TYR A 64 8.29 2.67 2.41
C TYR A 64 9.09 1.78 3.39
N LEU A 65 8.38 1.06 4.28
CA LEU A 65 9.01 0.16 5.25
C LEU A 65 9.73 -1.02 4.58
N LEU A 66 9.23 -1.53 3.44
CA LEU A 66 9.90 -2.58 2.67
C LEU A 66 11.19 -2.08 2.02
N ILE A 67 11.19 -0.88 1.43
CA ILE A 67 12.40 -0.29 0.82
C ILE A 67 13.43 0.03 1.91
N ALA A 68 12.96 0.57 3.05
CA ALA A 68 13.79 0.88 4.21
C ALA A 68 14.21 -0.37 5.03
N TYR A 69 13.84 -1.59 4.61
CA TYR A 69 14.24 -2.82 5.31
C TYR A 69 15.76 -3.01 5.37
N ALA A 70 16.51 -2.49 4.41
CA ALA A 70 17.98 -2.47 4.42
C ALA A 70 18.54 -1.19 5.06
N TRP A 71 18.06 -0.86 6.26
CA TRP A 71 18.41 0.34 7.05
C TRP A 71 19.91 0.59 7.24
N ASP A 72 20.75 -0.46 7.25
CA ASP A 72 22.21 -0.33 7.32
C ASP A 72 22.83 0.36 6.08
N ARG A 73 22.11 0.44 4.97
CA ARG A 73 22.59 1.07 3.74
C ARG A 73 21.98 2.47 3.61
N PRO A 74 22.78 3.56 3.68
CA PRO A 74 22.26 4.92 3.58
C PRO A 74 21.61 5.21 2.22
N VAL A 75 22.00 4.50 1.16
CA VAL A 75 21.37 4.59 -0.15
C VAL A 75 19.92 4.08 -0.11
N ALA A 76 19.63 3.04 0.67
CA ALA A 76 18.28 2.48 0.77
C ALA A 76 17.33 3.42 1.52
N THR A 77 17.80 4.09 2.57
CA THR A 77 16.98 5.04 3.36
C THR A 77 16.70 6.32 2.58
N VAL A 78 17.66 6.84 1.82
CA VAL A 78 17.45 7.99 0.92
C VAL A 78 16.44 7.66 -0.17
N ASN A 79 16.58 6.49 -0.81
CA ASN A 79 15.66 6.08 -1.87
C ASN A 79 14.24 5.79 -1.34
N ALA A 80 14.12 5.20 -0.15
CA ALA A 80 12.83 5.01 0.51
C ALA A 80 12.14 6.35 0.76
N THR A 81 12.88 7.33 1.28
CA THR A 81 12.36 8.68 1.55
C THR A 81 11.93 9.37 0.26
N ALA A 82 12.72 9.27 -0.81
CA ALA A 82 12.35 9.82 -2.11
C ALA A 82 11.06 9.20 -2.66
N ALA A 83 10.94 7.86 -2.61
CA ALA A 83 9.74 7.15 -3.04
C ALA A 83 8.51 7.54 -2.21
N PHE A 84 8.67 7.73 -0.89
CA PHE A 84 7.59 8.18 -0.01
C PHE A 84 7.13 9.61 -0.34
N ILE A 85 8.06 10.53 -0.60
CA ILE A 85 7.74 11.90 -1.00
C ILE A 85 6.96 11.91 -2.33
N THR A 86 7.40 11.12 -3.31
CA THR A 86 6.66 11.00 -4.59
C THR A 86 5.26 10.44 -4.38
N ASN A 87 5.10 9.45 -3.48
CA ASN A 87 3.78 8.94 -3.12
C ASN A 87 2.89 10.04 -2.51
N ARG A 88 3.46 10.90 -1.66
CA ARG A 88 2.75 12.01 -1.01
C ARG A 88 2.23 13.08 -1.97
N ILE A 89 2.95 13.30 -3.06
CA ILE A 89 2.50 14.18 -4.15
C ILE A 89 1.29 13.56 -4.86
N GLY A 90 1.31 12.24 -5.07
CA GLY A 90 0.16 11.48 -5.57
C GLY A 90 -1.07 11.58 -4.66
N ASP A 91 -0.86 11.50 -3.34
CA ASP A 91 -1.92 11.62 -2.34
C ASP A 91 -2.67 12.96 -2.47
N ALA A 92 -1.97 14.06 -2.75
CA ALA A 92 -2.60 15.36 -2.98
C ALA A 92 -3.54 15.37 -4.19
N GLY A 93 -3.17 14.67 -5.27
CA GLY A 93 -4.03 14.47 -6.43
C GLY A 93 -5.25 13.60 -6.10
N PHE A 94 -5.06 12.54 -5.31
CA PHE A 94 -6.14 11.66 -4.87
C PHE A 94 -7.16 12.41 -3.99
N ILE A 95 -6.68 13.20 -3.03
CA ILE A 95 -7.50 14.04 -2.15
C ILE A 95 -8.26 15.10 -2.95
N ALA A 96 -7.62 15.73 -3.95
CA ALA A 96 -8.29 16.67 -4.84
C ALA A 96 -9.44 15.99 -5.61
N GLY A 97 -9.23 14.75 -6.10
CA GLY A 97 -10.27 13.94 -6.73
C GLY A 97 -11.45 13.63 -5.81
N ILE A 98 -11.18 13.23 -4.55
CA ILE A 98 -12.23 12.99 -3.54
C ILE A 98 -13.01 14.30 -3.27
N THR A 99 -12.29 15.40 -3.10
CA THR A 99 -12.91 16.71 -2.81
C THR A 99 -13.82 17.15 -3.94
N LEU A 100 -13.39 16.98 -5.19
CA LEU A 100 -14.23 17.25 -6.36
C LEU A 100 -15.46 16.32 -6.40
N SER A 101 -15.30 15.03 -6.14
CA SER A 101 -16.44 14.10 -6.07
C SER A 101 -17.49 14.57 -5.04
N VAL A 102 -17.05 15.00 -3.86
CA VAL A 102 -17.96 15.49 -2.82
C VAL A 102 -18.65 16.78 -3.23
N VAL A 103 -17.93 17.74 -3.82
CA VAL A 103 -18.48 19.04 -4.20
C VAL A 103 -19.48 18.92 -5.35
N TRP A 104 -19.21 18.06 -6.33
CA TRP A 104 -20.03 17.96 -7.55
C TRP A 104 -21.12 16.88 -7.48
N LEU A 105 -20.85 15.74 -6.84
CA LEU A 105 -21.77 14.59 -6.78
C LEU A 105 -22.42 14.42 -5.40
N GLY A 106 -21.96 15.16 -4.38
CA GLY A 106 -22.53 15.11 -3.04
C GLY A 106 -22.18 13.86 -2.22
N GLY A 107 -21.25 13.02 -2.71
CA GLY A 107 -20.84 11.80 -2.00
C GLY A 107 -19.50 11.23 -2.43
N THR A 108 -19.11 10.16 -1.74
CA THR A 108 -17.81 9.47 -1.88
C THR A 108 -17.95 7.99 -2.26
N GLU A 109 -19.17 7.56 -2.57
CA GLU A 109 -19.41 6.18 -3.02
C GLU A 109 -19.11 6.03 -4.50
N TRP A 110 -18.56 4.87 -4.87
CA TRP A 110 -18.27 4.57 -6.28
C TRP A 110 -19.53 4.51 -7.15
N THR A 111 -20.67 4.21 -6.54
CA THR A 111 -21.99 4.16 -7.19
C THR A 111 -22.46 5.52 -7.68
N LEU A 112 -21.99 6.62 -7.08
CA LEU A 112 -22.31 7.99 -7.48
C LEU A 112 -21.42 8.48 -8.65
N LEU A 113 -20.31 7.78 -8.89
CA LEU A 113 -19.33 8.08 -9.95
C LEU A 113 -19.56 7.23 -11.22
N GLY A 114 -20.65 6.44 -11.25
CA GLY A 114 -20.99 5.49 -12.33
C GLY A 114 -22.16 5.93 -13.19
#